data_AF-A0A286B1H3-F1
#
_entry.id   AF-A0A286B1H3-F1
#
_cell.length_a   1.000
_cell.length_b   1.000
_cell.length_c   1.000
_cell.angle_alpha   90.00
_cell.angle_beta   90.00
_cell.angle_gamma   90.00
#
_symmetry.space_group_name_H-M   'P 1'
#
loop_
_entity.id
_entity.type
_entity.pdbx_description
1 polymer ?
#
loop_
_entity_poly.entity_id
_entity_poly.type
_entity_poly.pdbx_seq_one_letter_code
_entity_poly.pdbx_strand_id
1 'polypeptide(L)'
;MKGMRRMVALWALTLGGCTAFDAHSFDHSAGWRTAQVVSVGRAGDLAKTADHDCGVEGGAAAPYAIVRYRNGGVHTRSIGTGHWPTGASLKVGDEVEVNILDCAAPLALLGQSGSVSGTPSR
;
A
#
# COMPACT_ATOMS: atom_id res chain seq x y z
N MET A 1 -14.21 43.86 -40.00
CA MET A 1 -14.20 42.38 -39.92
C MET A 1 -12.94 41.90 -39.21
N LYS A 2 -13.16 41.19 -38.09
CA LYS A 2 -12.37 40.04 -37.62
C LYS A 2 -10.93 40.28 -37.11
N GLY A 3 -10.73 41.35 -36.34
CA GLY A 3 -9.68 41.42 -35.30
C GLY A 3 -9.84 40.39 -34.17
N MET A 4 -10.88 39.55 -34.24
CA MET A 4 -11.24 38.50 -33.28
C MET A 4 -10.40 37.21 -33.43
N ARG A 5 -9.55 37.08 -34.45
CA ARG A 5 -8.88 35.81 -34.77
C ARG A 5 -7.61 35.51 -33.97
N ARG A 6 -7.01 36.50 -33.30
CA ARG A 6 -5.73 36.29 -32.57
C ARG A 6 -5.90 36.01 -31.08
N MET A 7 -7.09 36.26 -30.53
CA MET A 7 -7.35 36.15 -29.09
C MET A 7 -7.86 34.77 -28.65
N VAL A 8 -8.12 33.86 -29.61
CA VAL A 8 -8.56 32.48 -29.32
C VAL A 8 -7.37 31.52 -29.16
N ALA A 9 -6.20 31.86 -29.71
CA ALA A 9 -5.03 30.96 -29.66
C ALA A 9 -4.30 30.97 -28.31
N LEU A 10 -4.47 32.03 -27.50
CA LEU A 10 -3.76 32.20 -26.23
C LEU A 10 -4.47 31.59 -25.01
N TRP A 11 -5.74 31.19 -25.15
CA TRP A 11 -6.53 30.57 -24.09
C TRP A 11 -6.55 29.04 -24.13
N ALA A 12 -5.80 28.41 -25.03
CA ALA A 12 -5.74 26.95 -25.14
C ALA A 12 -4.61 26.31 -24.32
N LEU A 13 -3.71 27.10 -23.70
CA LEU A 13 -2.51 26.61 -23.03
C LEU A 13 -2.62 26.50 -21.50
N THR A 14 -3.74 26.91 -20.88
CA THR A 14 -3.91 26.92 -19.42
C THR A 14 -4.71 25.75 -18.86
N LEU A 15 -5.03 24.73 -19.68
CA LEU A 15 -5.78 23.53 -19.26
C LEU A 15 -4.89 22.29 -19.04
N GLY A 16 -3.56 22.45 -19.01
CA GLY A 16 -2.63 21.40 -18.58
C GLY A 16 -2.57 21.28 -17.05
N GLY A 17 -3.70 20.98 -16.41
CA GLY A 17 -3.79 20.73 -14.98
C GLY A 17 -3.11 19.41 -14.59
N CYS A 18 -2.42 19.44 -13.45
CA CYS A 18 -1.59 18.38 -12.88
C CYS A 18 -2.22 16.97 -12.93
N THR A 19 -1.80 16.10 -13.86
CA THR A 19 -1.99 14.65 -13.74
C THR A 19 -0.68 14.03 -13.29
N ALA A 20 -0.26 14.31 -12.05
CA ALA A 20 0.93 13.70 -11.47
C ALA A 20 0.63 13.31 -10.03
N PHE A 21 -0.29 12.36 -9.84
CA PHE A 21 -0.40 11.58 -8.61
C PHE A 21 -1.23 10.31 -8.88
N ASP A 22 -0.62 9.35 -9.54
CA ASP A 22 -1.03 7.94 -9.38
C ASP A 22 0.25 7.13 -9.23
N ALA A 23 0.92 7.38 -8.10
CA ALA A 23 1.88 6.44 -7.57
C ALA A 23 1.09 5.20 -7.12
N HIS A 24 0.93 4.26 -8.06
CA HIS A 24 0.62 2.84 -7.87
C HIS A 24 0.16 2.48 -6.44
N SER A 25 -1.08 2.84 -6.09
CA SER A 25 -1.75 2.16 -4.99
C SER A 25 -2.16 0.80 -5.53
N PHE A 26 -1.79 -0.29 -4.89
CA PHE A 26 -2.45 -1.56 -5.19
C PHE A 26 -3.96 -1.35 -5.10
N ASP A 27 -4.70 -2.04 -5.97
CA ASP A 27 -6.12 -1.81 -6.14
C ASP A 27 -6.84 -1.84 -4.79
N HIS A 28 -7.27 -0.65 -4.33
CA HIS A 28 -8.01 -0.51 -3.08
C HIS A 28 -9.30 -1.36 -3.11
N SER A 29 -9.87 -1.61 -4.29
CA SER A 29 -11.03 -2.48 -4.44
C SER A 29 -10.69 -3.97 -4.27
N ALA A 30 -9.43 -4.37 -4.50
CA ALA A 30 -8.92 -5.72 -4.26
C ALA A 30 -8.44 -5.96 -2.80
N GLY A 31 -8.65 -4.99 -1.90
CA GLY A 31 -8.37 -5.13 -0.46
C GLY A 31 -6.99 -4.63 -0.02
N TRP A 32 -6.15 -4.13 -0.91
CA TRP A 32 -4.84 -3.61 -0.54
C TRP A 32 -4.90 -2.23 0.11
N ARG A 33 -4.15 -2.03 1.19
CA ARG A 33 -4.07 -0.76 1.92
C ARG A 33 -2.63 -0.43 2.25
N THR A 34 -2.26 0.82 2.04
CA THR A 34 -1.02 1.38 2.59
C THR A 34 -1.08 1.31 4.12
N ALA A 35 -0.03 0.75 4.71
CA ALA A 35 0.14 0.56 6.13
C ALA A 35 1.56 0.90 6.54
N GLN A 36 1.75 1.14 7.84
CA GLN A 36 3.06 1.29 8.43
C GLN A 36 3.29 0.17 9.43
N VAL A 37 4.47 -0.43 9.42
CA VAL A 37 4.90 -1.39 10.45
C VAL A 37 5.04 -0.65 11.78
N VAL A 38 4.23 -1.00 12.76
CA VAL A 38 4.24 -0.38 14.10
C VAL A 38 4.90 -1.24 15.16
N SER A 39 5.01 -2.55 14.93
CA SER A 39 5.70 -3.48 15.83
C SER A 39 6.22 -4.69 15.05
N VAL A 40 7.37 -5.22 15.47
CA VAL A 40 7.97 -6.45 14.94
C VAL A 40 8.50 -7.27 16.11
N GLY A 41 8.22 -8.57 16.12
CA GLY A 41 8.58 -9.45 17.23
C GLY A 41 8.14 -10.88 17.00
N ARG A 42 7.76 -11.57 18.08
CA ARG A 42 7.25 -12.94 18.05
C ARG A 42 5.73 -12.96 18.13
N ALA A 43 5.12 -13.96 17.50
CA ALA A 43 3.67 -14.09 17.43
C ALA A 43 3.01 -14.20 18.82
N GLY A 44 3.59 -14.97 19.74
CA GLY A 44 3.03 -15.14 21.09
C GLY A 44 2.94 -13.85 21.91
N ASP A 45 3.81 -12.88 21.61
CA ASP A 45 3.85 -11.60 22.30
C ASP A 45 2.88 -10.59 21.66
N LEU A 46 2.77 -10.63 20.33
CA LEU A 46 2.14 -9.58 19.53
C LEU A 46 0.73 -9.91 19.01
N ALA A 47 0.39 -11.17 18.74
CA ALA A 47 -0.86 -11.54 18.08
C ALA A 47 -2.11 -10.99 18.81
N LYS A 48 -2.08 -11.00 20.15
CA LYS A 48 -3.16 -10.50 21.01
C LYS A 48 -3.38 -8.99 20.99
N THR A 49 -2.48 -8.20 20.39
CA THR A 49 -2.56 -6.73 20.38
C THR A 49 -3.01 -6.16 19.04
N ALA A 50 -3.09 -6.98 18.00
CA ALA A 50 -3.65 -6.58 16.71
C ALA A 50 -5.19 -6.56 16.76
N ASP A 51 -5.81 -5.61 16.04
CA ASP A 51 -7.27 -5.59 15.87
C ASP A 51 -7.74 -6.82 15.07
N HIS A 52 -6.92 -7.25 14.12
CA HIS A 52 -7.14 -8.45 13.32
C HIS A 52 -5.84 -9.27 13.24
N ASP A 53 -5.92 -10.53 13.68
CA ASP A 53 -4.81 -11.47 13.66
C ASP A 53 -4.96 -12.41 12.46
N CYS A 54 -4.03 -12.29 11.49
CA CYS A 54 -3.93 -13.20 10.35
C CYS A 54 -3.10 -14.45 10.63
N GLY A 55 -2.54 -14.57 11.83
CA GLY A 55 -1.75 -15.72 12.25
C GLY A 55 -0.36 -15.78 11.62
N VAL A 56 0.33 -16.87 11.93
CA VAL A 56 1.63 -17.22 11.35
C VAL A 56 1.88 -18.73 11.48
N GLU A 57 2.56 -19.29 10.49
CA GLU A 57 3.07 -20.65 10.52
C GLU A 57 4.30 -20.78 11.46
N GLY A 58 4.32 -21.83 12.28
CA GLY A 58 5.42 -22.06 13.24
C GLY A 58 5.15 -21.56 14.67
N GLY A 59 3.92 -21.13 14.95
CA GLY A 59 3.43 -20.90 16.32
C GLY A 59 4.03 -19.68 17.03
N ALA A 60 3.99 -19.68 18.36
CA ALA A 60 4.26 -18.50 19.19
C ALA A 60 5.66 -17.88 19.02
N ALA A 61 6.66 -18.67 18.59
CA ALA A 61 8.02 -18.20 18.39
C ALA A 61 8.28 -17.63 16.99
N ALA A 62 7.33 -17.79 16.07
CA ALA A 62 7.50 -17.37 14.69
C ALA A 62 7.56 -15.83 14.56
N PRO A 63 8.31 -15.31 13.57
CA PRO A 63 8.38 -13.89 13.29
C PRO A 63 7.00 -13.31 12.98
N TYR A 64 6.71 -12.16 13.56
CA TYR A 64 5.40 -11.54 13.48
C TYR A 64 5.54 -10.02 13.43
N ALA A 65 4.70 -9.38 12.63
CA ALA A 65 4.66 -7.93 12.48
C ALA A 65 3.22 -7.44 12.67
N ILE A 66 3.08 -6.27 13.30
CA ILE A 66 1.82 -5.53 13.35
C ILE A 66 1.97 -4.33 12.43
N VAL A 67 1.06 -4.23 11.47
CA VAL A 67 0.96 -3.09 10.57
C VAL A 67 -0.29 -2.30 10.89
N ARG A 68 -0.21 -0.97 10.83
CA ARG A 68 -1.35 -0.08 11.03
C ARG A 68 -1.70 0.61 9.72
N TYR A 69 -2.95 0.49 9.31
CA TYR A 69 -3.47 1.08 8.09
C TYR A 69 -4.64 2.02 8.40
N ARG A 70 -4.95 2.92 7.46
CA ARG A 70 -6.13 3.78 7.52
C ARG A 70 -7.26 3.14 6.71
N ASN A 71 -8.41 2.93 7.33
CA ASN A 71 -9.57 2.32 6.66
C ASN A 71 -10.62 3.36 6.25
N GLY A 72 -10.16 4.45 5.60
CA GLY A 72 -10.99 5.61 5.30
C GLY A 72 -11.35 6.44 6.55
N GLY A 73 -11.42 7.76 6.40
CA GLY A 73 -11.72 8.68 7.50
C GLY A 73 -10.63 8.71 8.60
N VAL A 74 -11.04 8.93 9.86
CA VAL A 74 -10.13 9.11 11.02
C VAL A 74 -9.76 7.81 11.73
N HIS A 75 -10.35 6.67 11.35
CA HIS A 75 -10.15 5.40 12.04
C HIS A 75 -8.94 4.65 11.48
N THR A 76 -8.02 4.29 12.36
CA THR A 76 -6.92 3.36 12.06
C THR A 76 -7.25 1.97 12.56
N ARG A 77 -6.81 0.95 11.83
CA ARG A 77 -6.90 -0.45 12.21
C ARG A 77 -5.52 -1.08 12.10
N SER A 78 -5.30 -2.13 12.88
CA SER A 78 -4.07 -2.90 12.89
C SER A 78 -4.31 -4.34 12.43
N ILE A 79 -3.40 -4.86 11.61
CA ILE A 79 -3.35 -6.26 11.21
C ILE A 79 -2.02 -6.82 11.71
N GLY A 80 -2.09 -7.97 12.37
CA GLY A 80 -0.93 -8.76 12.73
C GLY A 80 -0.75 -9.91 11.74
N THR A 81 0.47 -10.15 11.27
CA THR A 81 0.78 -11.23 10.33
C THR A 81 2.23 -11.70 10.46
N GLY A 82 2.47 -12.97 10.20
CA GLY A 82 3.81 -13.51 9.97
C GLY A 82 4.16 -13.74 8.51
N HIS A 83 3.31 -13.32 7.57
CA HIS A 83 3.60 -13.39 6.13
C HIS A 83 4.51 -12.22 5.70
N TRP A 84 5.81 -12.42 5.88
CA TRP A 84 6.84 -11.42 5.56
C TRP A 84 7.09 -11.34 4.04
N PRO A 85 7.56 -10.18 3.53
CA PRO A 85 8.03 -10.07 2.16
C PRO A 85 9.25 -10.99 1.96
N THR A 86 9.25 -11.76 0.86
CA THR A 86 10.35 -12.68 0.56
C THR A 86 11.68 -11.95 0.44
N GLY A 87 12.67 -12.35 1.23
CA GLY A 87 14.03 -11.81 1.16
C GLY A 87 14.22 -10.45 1.82
N ALA A 88 13.22 -9.93 2.54
CA ALA A 88 13.33 -8.65 3.25
C ALA A 88 13.14 -8.79 4.76
N SER A 89 13.86 -7.96 5.52
CA SER A 89 13.65 -7.80 6.96
C SER A 89 12.75 -6.60 7.23
N LEU A 90 11.59 -6.80 7.85
CA LEU A 90 10.71 -5.70 8.27
C LEU A 90 11.28 -4.98 9.50
N LYS A 91 11.15 -3.66 9.50
CA LYS A 91 11.50 -2.79 10.62
C LYS A 91 10.32 -1.90 10.97
N VAL A 92 10.26 -1.49 12.24
CA VAL A 92 9.27 -0.50 12.69
C VAL A 92 9.49 0.80 11.94
N GLY A 93 8.41 1.36 11.40
CA GLY A 93 8.40 2.57 10.58
C GLY A 93 8.36 2.31 9.07
N ASP A 94 8.65 1.08 8.62
CA ASP A 94 8.59 0.74 7.20
C ASP A 94 7.16 0.94 6.66
N GLU A 95 7.06 1.56 5.49
CA GLU A 95 5.81 1.66 4.74
C GLU A 95 5.65 0.40 3.89
N VAL A 96 4.50 -0.25 4.04
CA VAL A 96 4.15 -1.49 3.37
C VAL A 96 2.71 -1.44 2.85
N GLU A 97 2.36 -2.36 1.98
CA GLU A 97 0.99 -2.64 1.61
C GLU A 97 0.55 -3.97 2.19
N VAL A 98 -0.65 -3.96 2.79
CA VAL A 98 -1.29 -5.13 3.40
C VAL A 98 -2.61 -5.40 2.69
N ASN A 99 -2.91 -6.67 2.44
CA ASN A 99 -4.24 -7.05 1.98
C ASN A 99 -5.14 -7.31 3.18
N ILE A 100 -6.23 -6.57 3.30
CA ILE A 100 -7.17 -6.69 4.43
C ILE A 100 -8.24 -7.77 4.21
N LEU A 101 -8.30 -8.34 3.01
CA LEU A 101 -9.25 -9.37 2.60
C LEU A 101 -8.61 -10.76 2.50
N ASP A 102 -7.29 -10.82 2.29
CA ASP A 102 -6.53 -12.06 2.14
C ASP A 102 -5.34 -12.09 3.12
N CYS A 103 -5.49 -12.88 4.20
CA CYS A 103 -4.45 -13.06 5.21
C CYS A 103 -3.23 -13.87 4.72
N ALA A 104 -3.36 -14.67 3.64
CA ALA A 104 -2.25 -15.44 3.10
C ALA A 104 -1.32 -14.58 2.23
N ALA A 105 -1.78 -13.40 1.82
CA ALA A 105 -0.98 -12.46 1.05
C ALA A 105 0.18 -11.91 1.89
N PRO A 106 1.44 -12.00 1.41
CA PRO A 106 2.57 -11.41 2.11
C PRO A 106 2.50 -9.89 2.07
N LEU A 107 3.10 -9.25 3.08
CA LEU A 107 3.29 -7.80 3.07
C LEU A 107 4.14 -7.39 1.86
N ALA A 108 3.72 -6.36 1.14
CA ALA A 108 4.48 -5.81 0.02
C ALA A 108 5.23 -4.55 0.44
N LEU A 109 6.53 -4.46 0.15
CA LEU A 109 7.32 -3.27 0.47
C LEU A 109 7.10 -2.19 -0.59
N LEU A 110 6.75 -0.98 -0.13
CA LEU A 110 6.62 0.19 -1.00
C LEU A 110 8.01 0.56 -1.54
N GLY A 111 8.23 0.33 -2.84
CA GLY A 111 9.50 0.53 -3.53
C GLY A 111 10.16 -0.72 -4.12
N GLN A 112 9.70 -1.94 -3.79
CA GLN A 112 10.08 -3.16 -4.52
C GLN A 112 9.07 -3.56 -5.62
N SER A 113 7.90 -2.94 -5.64
CA SER A 113 6.92 -3.04 -6.74
C SER A 113 7.32 -2.15 -7.93
N GLY A 114 8.55 -2.33 -8.41
CA GLY A 114 9.07 -1.73 -9.62
C GLY A 114 9.52 -2.82 -10.58
N SER A 115 8.58 -3.41 -11.30
CA SER A 115 8.73 -4.20 -12.57
C SER A 115 7.87 -5.47 -12.60
N VAL A 116 6.55 -5.31 -12.59
CA VAL A 116 5.73 -6.14 -13.48
C VAL A 116 5.05 -5.17 -14.45
N SER A 117 5.87 -4.54 -15.29
CA SER A 117 5.35 -3.83 -16.45
C SER A 117 4.76 -4.87 -17.38
N GLY A 118 3.44 -4.97 -17.37
CA GLY A 118 2.71 -5.64 -18.43
C GLY A 118 3.08 -5.02 -19.77
N THR A 119 3.40 -5.86 -20.74
CA THR A 119 3.21 -5.51 -22.15
C THR A 119 2.75 -6.79 -22.86
N PRO A 120 1.46 -6.94 -23.17
CA PRO A 120 1.09 -7.74 -24.32
C PRO A 120 1.42 -6.90 -25.54
N SER A 121 2.58 -7.16 -26.15
CA SER A 121 2.86 -6.68 -27.50
C SER A 121 1.95 -7.44 -28.47
N ARG A 122 0.98 -6.68 -28.99
CA ARG A 122 0.33 -6.76 -30.31
C ARG A 122 0.00 -8.12 -30.91
#